data_AF-A0A1M7RH51-F1
#
_entry.id   AF-A0A1M7RH51-F1
#
_cell.length_a   1.000
_cell.length_b   1.000
_cell.length_c   1.000
_cell.angle_alpha   90.00
_cell.angle_beta   90.00
_cell.angle_gamma   90.00
#
_symmetry.space_group_name_H-M   'P 1'
#
loop_
_entity.id
_entity.type
_entity.pdbx_description
1 polymer ?
#
loop_
_entity_poly.entity_id
_entity_poly.type
_entity_poly.pdbx_seq_one_letter_code
_entity_poly.pdbx_strand_id
1 'polypeptide(L)'
;MILKYLMEDGSTADHIDDGMNSQTLARYKGEVYLIEHENPMSAEPYIMYGGQCLDIVGSVELIAGREVNLYYNLVQDYDLALSVAEAVIEGDTQGRIIGFGLYDDKFFTEEKDGFKVDTDPDNPNQITFDTLIEVKRHIDMHF
;
A
#
# COMPACT_ATOMS: atom_id res chain seq x y z
N MET A 1 -8.28 7.89 5.12
CA MET A 1 -7.85 8.04 6.52
C MET A 1 -7.32 6.70 6.95
N ILE A 2 -6.01 6.61 7.15
CA ILE A 2 -5.31 5.37 7.48
C ILE A 2 -5.96 4.70 8.69
N LEU A 3 -6.52 3.50 8.48
CA LEU A 3 -7.02 2.66 9.57
C LEU A 3 -5.85 1.85 10.16
N LYS A 4 -5.07 1.24 9.26
CA LYS A 4 -3.97 0.35 9.59
C LYS A 4 -2.83 0.55 8.59
N TYR A 5 -1.62 0.28 9.02
CA TYR A 5 -0.47 0.10 8.13
C TYR A 5 -0.39 -1.35 7.66
N LEU A 6 -0.02 -1.54 6.40
CA LEU A 6 0.25 -2.83 5.79
C LEU A 6 1.76 -3.07 5.78
N MET A 7 2.20 -4.15 6.40
CA MET A 7 3.61 -4.51 6.49
C MET A 7 4.02 -5.41 5.30
N GLU A 8 5.31 -5.43 4.95
CA GLU A 8 5.84 -6.25 3.86
C GLU A 8 5.59 -7.76 4.01
N ASP A 9 5.43 -8.26 5.25
CA ASP A 9 5.13 -9.66 5.56
C ASP A 9 3.63 -9.99 5.45
N GLY A 10 2.81 -9.04 5.01
CA GLY A 10 1.35 -9.15 4.88
C GLY A 10 0.59 -8.94 6.18
N SER A 11 1.28 -8.70 7.30
CA SER A 11 0.63 -8.35 8.57
C SER A 11 0.19 -6.88 8.59
N THR A 12 -0.61 -6.50 9.59
CA THR A 12 -1.08 -5.12 9.75
C THR A 12 -0.76 -4.59 11.15
N ALA A 13 -0.59 -3.27 11.24
CA ALA A 13 -0.43 -2.54 12.49
C ALA A 13 -1.48 -1.42 12.58
N ASP A 14 -2.14 -1.24 13.72
CA ASP A 14 -3.15 -0.19 13.85
C ASP A 14 -2.48 1.19 13.86
N HIS A 15 -3.01 2.14 13.09
CA HIS A 15 -2.52 3.51 13.12
C HIS A 15 -2.88 4.18 14.45
N ILE A 16 -1.94 4.92 15.03
CA ILE A 16 -2.17 5.71 16.24
C ILE A 16 -1.86 7.18 15.91
N ASP A 17 -2.89 8.02 16.02
CA ASP A 17 -2.72 9.47 16.03
C ASP A 17 -2.31 9.92 17.44
N ASP A 18 -1.05 10.32 17.61
CA ASP A 18 -0.56 10.81 18.91
C ASP A 18 -1.05 12.23 19.22
N GLY A 19 -1.61 12.99 18.26
CA GLY A 19 -2.25 14.29 18.45
C GLY A 19 -1.42 15.42 19.12
N MET A 20 -0.24 15.13 19.67
CA MET A 20 0.54 16.00 20.55
C MET A 20 1.98 16.17 20.09
N ASN A 21 2.65 15.11 19.61
CA ASN A 21 4.09 15.16 19.29
C ASN A 21 4.43 15.16 17.79
N SER A 22 3.43 15.21 16.91
CA SER A 22 3.60 15.08 15.45
C SER A 22 4.35 13.80 15.01
N GLN A 23 4.47 12.82 15.90
CA GLN A 23 5.07 11.52 15.60
C GLN A 23 4.00 10.58 15.09
N THR A 24 4.33 9.84 14.04
CA THR A 24 3.46 8.81 13.51
C THR A 24 3.77 7.49 14.22
N LEU A 25 2.76 6.92 14.87
CA LEU A 25 2.90 5.72 15.69
C LEU A 25 2.04 4.58 15.13
N ALA A 26 2.46 3.35 15.39
CA ALA A 26 1.71 2.14 15.02
C ALA A 26 1.63 1.16 16.20
N ARG A 27 0.47 0.50 16.38
CA ARG A 27 0.32 -0.64 17.28
C ARG A 27 0.52 -1.93 16.52
N TYR A 28 1.58 -2.67 16.85
CA TYR A 28 1.89 -3.94 16.22
C TYR A 28 2.04 -5.04 17.28
N LYS A 29 1.28 -6.13 17.14
CA LYS A 29 1.29 -7.27 18.09
C LYS A 29 1.14 -6.87 19.58
N GLY A 30 0.35 -5.82 19.84
CA GLY A 30 0.04 -5.32 21.18
C GLY A 30 0.96 -4.24 21.71
N GLU A 31 2.10 -4.01 21.06
CA GLU A 31 3.10 -3.01 21.46
C GLU A 31 3.04 -1.78 20.54
N VAL A 32 3.51 -0.62 21.02
CA VAL A 32 3.53 0.64 20.27
C VAL A 32 4.92 0.91 19.72
N TYR A 33 5.00 1.24 18.44
CA TYR A 33 6.24 1.53 17.72
C TYR A 33 6.16 2.91 17.09
N LEU A 34 7.31 3.58 17.02
CA LEU A 34 7.51 4.76 16.18
C LEU A 34 7.64 4.30 14.73
N ILE A 35 7.00 5.01 13.80
CA ILE A 35 7.23 4.85 12.38
C ILE A 35 8.42 5.74 11.99
N GLU A 36 9.46 5.10 11.50
CA GLU A 36 10.67 5.75 11.03
C GLU A 36 10.62 5.88 9.50
N HIS A 37 11.15 6.98 8.97
CA HIS A 37 11.15 7.28 7.53
C HIS A 37 12.56 7.29 6.93
N GLU A 38 13.58 7.12 7.77
CA GLU A 38 14.99 7.13 7.35
C GLU A 38 15.54 5.71 7.45
N ASN A 39 15.55 5.00 6.31
CA ASN A 39 16.25 3.72 6.17
C ASN A 39 17.27 3.83 5.01
N PRO A 40 18.57 3.58 5.25
CA PRO A 40 19.56 3.60 4.16
C PRO A 40 19.33 2.54 3.07
N MET A 41 18.53 1.51 3.37
CA MET A 41 18.32 0.34 2.52
C MET A 41 16.94 0.33 1.84
N SER A 42 16.00 1.17 2.27
CA SER A 42 14.60 1.17 1.81
C SER A 42 14.07 2.61 1.81
N ALA A 43 13.28 2.98 0.82
CA ALA A 43 12.64 4.31 0.81
C ALA A 43 11.34 4.30 1.61
N GLU A 44 10.86 3.10 1.98
CA GLU A 44 9.62 2.87 2.66
C GLU A 44 9.72 3.21 4.17
N PRO A 45 8.63 3.73 4.77
CA PRO A 45 8.55 3.88 6.22
C PRO A 45 8.57 2.49 6.89
N TYR A 46 9.06 2.39 8.13
CA TYR A 46 9.21 1.11 8.81
C TYR A 46 9.02 1.22 10.32
N ILE A 47 8.88 0.06 10.98
CA ILE A 47 9.01 -0.06 12.43
C ILE A 47 10.20 -0.96 12.79
N MET A 48 10.80 -0.72 13.94
CA MET A 48 11.84 -1.62 14.49
C MET A 48 11.21 -2.72 15.35
N TYR A 49 11.11 -3.93 14.80
CA TYR A 49 10.53 -5.10 15.49
C TYR A 49 11.58 -6.20 15.68
N GLY A 50 11.84 -6.59 16.94
CA GLY A 50 12.80 -7.66 17.24
C GLY A 50 14.24 -7.37 16.78
N GLY A 51 14.61 -6.09 16.62
CA GLY A 51 15.91 -5.67 16.10
C GLY A 51 16.03 -5.72 14.57
N GLN A 52 14.93 -5.94 13.86
CA GLN A 52 14.85 -5.90 12.40
C GLN A 52 13.94 -4.75 11.95
N CYS A 53 14.25 -4.17 10.80
CA CYS A 53 13.32 -3.28 10.11
C CYS A 53 12.19 -4.15 9.53
N LEU A 54 10.95 -3.74 9.76
CA LEU A 54 9.78 -4.29 9.09
C LEU A 54 9.13 -3.16 8.32
N ASP A 55 9.26 -3.22 7.00
CA ASP A 55 8.84 -2.14 6.11
C ASP A 55 7.31 -2.07 5.99
N ILE A 56 6.79 -0.85 5.89
CA ILE A 56 5.39 -0.54 5.65
C ILE A 56 5.24 -0.32 4.14
N VAL A 57 4.54 -1.24 3.49
CA VAL A 57 4.33 -1.24 2.03
C VAL A 57 3.03 -0.57 1.62
N GLY A 58 2.25 -0.08 2.58
CA GLY A 58 0.98 0.57 2.34
C GLY A 58 0.13 0.78 3.59
N SER A 59 -1.16 1.00 3.37
CA SER A 59 -2.18 1.13 4.40
C SER A 59 -3.42 0.30 4.08
N VAL A 60 -4.31 0.17 5.06
CA VAL A 60 -5.69 -0.26 4.86
C VAL A 60 -6.58 0.97 5.06
N GLU A 61 -7.39 1.27 4.05
CA GLU A 61 -8.29 2.42 4.01
C GLU A 61 -9.74 1.96 3.98
N LEU A 62 -10.65 2.81 4.47
CA LEU A 62 -12.09 2.63 4.26
C LEU A 62 -12.52 3.44 3.03
N ILE A 63 -12.70 2.76 1.89
CA ILE A 63 -13.10 3.37 0.62
C ILE A 63 -14.44 2.78 0.18
N ALA A 64 -15.42 3.64 -0.11
CA ALA A 64 -16.78 3.22 -0.51
C ALA A 64 -17.42 2.17 0.45
N GLY A 65 -17.11 2.27 1.75
CA GLY A 65 -17.62 1.33 2.78
C GLY A 65 -16.92 -0.03 2.82
N ARG A 66 -15.78 -0.19 2.13
CA ARG A 66 -14.95 -1.42 2.12
C ARG A 66 -13.56 -1.14 2.65
N GLU A 67 -12.98 -2.11 3.36
CA GLU A 67 -11.54 -2.10 3.64
C GLU A 67 -10.79 -2.43 2.35
N VAL A 68 -9.88 -1.54 1.95
CA VAL A 68 -9.08 -1.65 0.73
C VAL A 68 -7.61 -1.50 1.10
N ASN A 69 -6.78 -2.41 0.60
CA ASN A 69 -5.33 -2.28 0.71
C ASN A 69 -4.85 -1.16 -0.24
N LEU A 70 -4.16 -0.16 0.29
CA LEU A 70 -3.57 0.91 -0.50
C LEU A 70 -2.04 0.76 -0.46
N TYR A 71 -1.44 0.38 -1.58
CA TYR A 71 0.00 0.22 -1.72
C TYR A 71 0.63 1.52 -2.24
N TYR A 72 1.61 2.05 -1.52
CA TYR A 72 2.33 3.26 -1.92
C TYR A 72 3.79 3.15 -1.48
N ASN A 73 4.69 3.64 -2.32
CA ASN A 73 6.13 3.55 -2.07
C ASN A 73 6.61 4.70 -1.15
N LEU A 74 6.17 5.91 -1.45
CA LEU A 74 6.53 7.11 -0.70
C LEU A 74 5.29 7.74 -0.09
N VAL A 75 5.45 8.36 1.09
CA VAL A 75 4.34 9.06 1.77
C VAL A 75 3.75 10.17 0.90
N GLN A 76 4.57 10.82 0.07
CA GLN A 76 4.11 11.87 -0.86
C GLN A 76 3.17 11.34 -1.96
N ASP A 77 3.22 10.04 -2.25
CA ASP A 77 2.39 9.41 -3.26
C ASP A 77 1.05 8.93 -2.67
N TYR A 78 0.92 8.93 -1.34
CA TYR A 78 -0.27 8.46 -0.63
C TYR A 78 -1.54 9.19 -1.08
N ASP A 79 -1.53 10.52 -1.12
CA ASP A 79 -2.72 11.31 -1.47
C ASP A 79 -3.16 11.05 -2.91
N LEU A 80 -2.20 10.88 -3.83
CA LEU A 80 -2.47 10.54 -5.23
C LEU A 80 -3.03 9.12 -5.33
N ALA A 81 -2.38 8.14 -4.68
CA ALA A 81 -2.83 6.76 -4.65
C ALA A 81 -4.25 6.65 -4.09
N LEU A 82 -4.53 7.35 -2.99
CA LEU A 82 -5.85 7.39 -2.36
C LEU A 82 -6.91 7.97 -3.30
N SER A 83 -6.63 9.13 -3.90
CA SER A 83 -7.57 9.79 -4.82
C SER A 83 -7.94 8.91 -6.01
N VAL A 84 -6.97 8.20 -6.59
CA VAL A 84 -7.24 7.30 -7.73
C VAL A 84 -7.92 6.02 -7.26
N ALA A 85 -7.52 5.47 -6.11
CA ALA A 85 -8.18 4.32 -5.50
C ALA A 85 -9.67 4.61 -5.26
N GLU A 86 -10.02 5.76 -4.71
CA GLU A 86 -11.43 6.17 -4.52
C GLU A 86 -12.22 6.08 -5.83
N ALA A 87 -11.71 6.67 -6.92
CA ALA A 87 -12.38 6.63 -8.22
C ALA A 87 -12.53 5.21 -8.80
N VAL A 88 -11.47 4.40 -8.71
CA VAL A 88 -11.45 3.02 -9.24
C VAL A 88 -12.37 2.11 -8.43
N ILE A 89 -12.31 2.19 -7.10
CA ILE A 89 -13.08 1.36 -6.19
C ILE A 89 -14.56 1.72 -6.25
N GLU A 90 -14.93 3.01 -6.26
CA GLU A 90 -16.33 3.44 -6.42
C GLU A 90 -16.94 2.98 -7.75
N GLY A 91 -16.13 2.90 -8.81
CA GLY A 91 -16.54 2.35 -10.10
C GLY A 91 -16.71 0.82 -10.11
N ASP A 92 -16.03 0.10 -9.21
CA ASP A 92 -16.11 -1.36 -9.11
C ASP A 92 -17.36 -1.83 -8.34
N THR A 93 -18.49 -1.80 -9.04
CA THR A 93 -19.80 -2.26 -8.54
C THR A 93 -19.85 -3.75 -8.17
N GLN A 94 -18.90 -4.56 -8.64
CA GLN A 94 -18.86 -6.01 -8.38
C GLN A 94 -18.04 -6.37 -7.15
N GLY A 95 -17.30 -5.44 -6.55
CA GLY A 95 -16.50 -5.71 -5.36
C GLY A 95 -15.34 -6.68 -5.60
N ARG A 96 -14.75 -6.64 -6.80
CA ARG A 96 -13.62 -7.49 -7.19
C ARG A 96 -12.30 -6.97 -6.67
N ILE A 97 -12.16 -5.65 -6.66
CA ILE A 97 -10.92 -4.98 -6.25
C ILE A 97 -10.89 -4.89 -4.73
N ILE A 98 -9.84 -5.48 -4.15
CA ILE A 98 -9.57 -5.50 -2.71
C ILE A 98 -8.36 -4.64 -2.35
N GLY A 99 -7.57 -4.23 -3.34
CA GLY A 99 -6.47 -3.31 -3.15
C GLY A 99 -6.15 -2.50 -4.40
N PHE A 100 -5.42 -1.42 -4.21
CA PHE A 100 -4.95 -0.51 -5.24
C PHE A 100 -3.53 -0.08 -4.90
N GLY A 101 -2.69 0.09 -5.91
CA GLY A 101 -1.34 0.57 -5.69
C GLY A 101 -0.83 1.52 -6.75
N LEU A 102 0.11 2.36 -6.32
CA LEU A 102 0.88 3.27 -7.14
C LEU A 102 2.36 3.00 -6.91
N TYR A 103 3.08 2.72 -7.99
CA TYR A 103 4.53 2.55 -7.97
C TYR A 103 5.11 3.13 -9.25
N ASP A 104 6.05 4.09 -9.11
CA ASP A 104 6.70 4.79 -10.21
C ASP A 104 5.73 5.31 -11.29
N ASP A 105 4.70 6.05 -10.85
CA ASP A 105 3.60 6.57 -11.69
C ASP A 105 2.77 5.50 -12.43
N LYS A 106 2.94 4.21 -12.09
CA LYS A 106 2.12 3.10 -12.60
C LYS A 106 1.14 2.60 -11.56
N PHE A 107 -0.10 2.44 -12.01
CA PHE A 107 -1.18 1.95 -11.19
C PHE A 107 -1.34 0.44 -11.34
N PHE A 108 -1.71 -0.21 -10.26
CA PHE A 108 -2.09 -1.61 -10.26
C PHE A 108 -3.25 -1.84 -9.28
N THR A 109 -3.99 -2.92 -9.48
CA THR A 109 -5.05 -3.35 -8.57
C THR A 109 -4.69 -4.68 -7.94
N GLU A 110 -5.21 -4.95 -6.75
CA GLU A 110 -5.21 -6.28 -6.15
C GLU A 110 -6.64 -6.82 -6.23
N GLU A 111 -6.77 -8.00 -6.81
CA GLU A 111 -7.99 -8.79 -6.88
C GLU A 111 -7.77 -10.16 -6.21
N LYS A 112 -8.83 -10.97 -6.10
CA LYS A 112 -8.76 -12.29 -5.45
C LYS A 112 -7.76 -13.26 -6.09
N ASP A 113 -7.47 -13.08 -7.37
CA ASP A 113 -6.59 -13.91 -8.18
C ASP A 113 -5.16 -13.36 -8.28
N GLY A 114 -4.89 -12.20 -7.69
CA GLY A 114 -3.55 -11.59 -7.64
C GLY A 114 -3.55 -10.11 -7.98
N PHE A 115 -2.34 -9.59 -8.18
CA PHE A 115 -2.10 -8.21 -8.56
C PHE A 115 -2.18 -8.04 -10.07
N LYS A 116 -2.92 -7.05 -10.54
CA LYS A 116 -3.13 -6.76 -11.95
C LYS A 116 -2.50 -5.41 -12.29
N VAL A 117 -1.55 -5.44 -13.22
CA VAL A 117 -0.94 -4.23 -13.77
C VAL A 117 -1.54 -3.99 -15.15
N ASP A 118 -2.06 -2.79 -15.36
CA ASP A 118 -2.49 -2.37 -16.69
C ASP A 118 -1.26 -1.92 -17.48
N THR A 119 -0.96 -2.64 -18.56
CA THR A 119 0.26 -2.42 -19.35
C THR A 119 0.04 -1.50 -20.54
N ASP A 120 -1.21 -1.25 -20.94
CA ASP A 120 -1.53 -0.41 -22.09
C ASP A 120 -2.97 0.16 -21.99
N PRO A 121 -3.12 1.49 -21.84
CA PRO A 121 -4.44 2.14 -21.84
C PRO A 121 -5.26 1.88 -23.11
N ASP A 122 -4.59 1.62 -24.24
CA ASP A 122 -5.20 1.37 -25.54
C ASP A 122 -5.43 -0.14 -25.81
N ASN A 123 -4.89 -1.03 -24.97
CA ASN A 123 -5.05 -2.48 -25.08
C ASN A 123 -5.03 -3.15 -23.69
N PRO A 124 -6.21 -3.52 -23.14
CA PRO A 124 -6.36 -3.95 -21.74
C PRO A 124 -5.87 -5.39 -21.48
N ASN A 125 -4.71 -5.76 -22.01
CA ASN A 125 -4.03 -6.97 -21.59
C ASN A 125 -3.47 -6.74 -20.19
N GLN A 126 -4.26 -7.14 -19.20
CA GLN A 126 -3.83 -7.16 -17.80
C GLN A 126 -2.92 -8.35 -17.57
N ILE A 127 -1.73 -8.08 -17.03
CA ILE A 127 -0.83 -9.13 -16.53
C ILE A 127 -1.15 -9.33 -15.05
N THR A 128 -1.30 -10.59 -14.64
CA THR A 128 -1.55 -10.98 -13.24
C THR A 128 -0.27 -11.49 -12.60
N PHE A 129 0.00 -11.04 -11.37
CA PHE A 129 1.16 -11.40 -10.54
C PHE A 129 0.69 -11.91 -9.19
N ASP A 130 1.46 -12.82 -8.57
CA ASP A 130 1.10 -13.39 -7.27
C ASP A 130 1.56 -12.49 -6.11
N THR A 131 2.60 -11.68 -6.33
CA THR A 131 3.22 -10.88 -5.26
C THR A 131 3.49 -9.43 -5.67
N LEU A 132 3.48 -8.52 -4.68
CA LEU A 132 3.86 -7.11 -4.87
C LEU A 132 5.30 -6.97 -5.39
N ILE A 133 6.21 -7.87 -5.01
CA ILE A 133 7.60 -7.85 -5.48
C ILE A 133 7.66 -8.09 -6.99
N GLU A 134 6.84 -9.00 -7.51
CA GLU A 134 6.77 -9.26 -8.96
C GLU A 134 6.18 -8.05 -9.71
N VAL A 135 5.18 -7.38 -9.13
CA VAL A 135 4.63 -6.13 -9.66
C VAL A 135 5.72 -5.05 -9.75
N LYS A 136 6.41 -4.77 -8.64
CA LYS A 136 7.48 -3.76 -8.59
C LYS A 136 8.56 -4.07 -9.63
N ARG A 137 9.05 -5.32 -9.68
CA ARG A 137 10.04 -5.76 -10.68
C ARG A 137 9.55 -5.59 -12.11
N HIS A 138 8.28 -5.92 -12.38
CA HIS A 138 7.72 -5.73 -13.72
C HIS A 138 7.71 -4.25 -14.10
N ILE A 139 7.30 -3.38 -13.18
CA ILE A 139 7.27 -1.94 -13.43
C ILE A 139 8.69 -1.41 -13.69
N ASP A 140 9.64 -1.73 -12.82
CA ASP A 140 11.07 -1.34 -12.95
C ASP A 140 11.72 -1.79 -14.27
N MET A 141 11.28 -2.93 -14.82
CA MET A 141 11.88 -3.52 -16.02
C MET A 141 11.30 -2.99 -17.33
N HIS A 142 10.06 -2.49 -17.31
CA HIS A 142 9.28 -2.25 -18.52
C HIS A 142 8.80 -0.81 -18.70
N PHE A 143 8.94 0.03 -17.67
CA PHE A 143 8.59 1.45 -17.71
C PHE A 143 9.80 2.32 -17.35
#